data_AF-A0A2K4ZLN9-F1
#
_entry.id   AF-A0A2K4ZLN9-F1
#
_cell.length_a   1.000
_cell.length_b   1.000
_cell.length_c   1.000
_cell.angle_alpha   90.00
_cell.angle_beta   90.00
_cell.angle_gamma   90.00
#
_symmetry.space_group_name_H-M   'P 1'
#
loop_
_entity.id
_entity.type
_entity.pdbx_description
1 polymer ?
#
loop_
_entity_poly.entity_id
_entity_poly.type
_entity_poly.pdbx_seq_one_letter_code
_entity_poly.pdbx_strand_id
1 'polypeptide(L)'
;MLTMRPLDERGAWAAKSKKEYDLDENGERIRLPSGRYKTHKVDLTGWNDKGNALLWRKAWADISNAYLERAGHPERIDYRSNAERGIDELPTVHMGVAACQMEKKGIATEKGELNRNIRKANRLIREIRAQIGKLKEWIGELFKARETAPEQPPQSPGLANLLMKYLSVQREKSRKYSQSWQRQHAADELKTVAKAVNYLSEHGISTLAELDAALSSVSDQADAIREGMKTAEKRMKELQKLIEYGKNYTEYKPIHDELKKLKNGWTSKRDKYEEAHRAELTLWNAASRYLHANLPKGTKTLPISEWEKEYATLSGQRTAEYTKLKETRAEVAELHNIRKCVDIALKADQPEQTRAKRHDLER
;
A
#
# COMPACT_ATOMS: atom_id res chain seq x y z
N MET A 1 -52.89 -45.97 13.03
CA MET A 1 -52.20 -46.93 13.92
C MET A 1 -51.87 -48.16 13.09
N LEU A 2 -50.65 -48.70 13.20
CA LEU A 2 -50.20 -49.87 12.45
C LEU A 2 -49.83 -50.99 13.42
N THR A 3 -49.91 -52.24 12.96
CA THR A 3 -49.64 -53.43 13.77
C THR A 3 -48.17 -53.81 13.67
N MET A 4 -47.53 -54.04 14.82
CA MET A 4 -46.09 -54.35 14.87
C MET A 4 -45.75 -55.83 14.66
N ARG A 5 -46.76 -56.67 14.42
CA ARG A 5 -46.63 -58.10 14.17
C ARG A 5 -47.09 -58.37 12.74
N PRO A 6 -46.40 -59.22 11.97
CA PRO A 6 -46.92 -59.68 10.71
C PRO A 6 -48.02 -60.72 10.95
N LEU A 7 -48.86 -60.92 9.95
CA LEU A 7 -49.75 -62.07 9.88
C LEU A 7 -49.05 -63.17 9.07
N ASP A 8 -49.19 -64.41 9.51
CA ASP A 8 -48.78 -65.56 8.71
C ASP A 8 -49.80 -65.87 7.60
N GLU A 9 -49.51 -66.86 6.76
CA GLU A 9 -50.38 -67.29 5.64
C GLU A 9 -51.78 -67.75 6.09
N ARG A 10 -51.96 -68.05 7.39
CA ARG A 10 -53.22 -68.48 7.99
C ARG A 10 -53.95 -67.35 8.70
N GLY A 11 -53.41 -66.13 8.65
CA GLY A 11 -53.99 -64.95 9.30
C GLY A 11 -53.74 -64.88 10.81
N ALA A 12 -52.82 -65.67 11.36
CA ALA A 12 -52.44 -65.60 12.76
C ALA A 12 -51.24 -64.66 12.99
N TRP A 13 -51.15 -64.06 14.18
CA TRP A 13 -50.05 -63.15 14.51
C TRP A 13 -48.72 -63.89 14.66
N ALA A 14 -47.78 -63.58 13.77
CA ALA A 14 -46.42 -64.08 13.84
C ALA A 14 -45.55 -63.30 14.85
N ALA A 15 -44.39 -63.87 15.18
CA ALA A 15 -43.46 -63.29 16.14
C ALA A 15 -42.85 -61.97 15.61
N LYS A 16 -42.80 -60.95 16.46
CA LYS A 16 -42.17 -59.66 16.15
C LYS A 16 -40.63 -59.74 16.14
N SER A 17 -40.08 -60.65 16.93
CA SER A 17 -38.65 -60.75 17.16
C SER A 17 -38.26 -62.15 17.62
N LYS A 18 -37.01 -62.54 17.34
CA LYS A 18 -36.39 -63.74 17.89
C LYS A 18 -35.22 -63.37 18.81
N LYS A 19 -34.88 -64.29 19.70
CA LYS A 19 -33.68 -64.22 20.53
C LYS A 19 -32.55 -64.95 19.80
N GLU A 20 -31.41 -64.30 19.66
CA GLU A 20 -30.22 -64.86 19.01
C GLU A 20 -29.06 -64.89 20.00
N TYR A 21 -28.24 -65.93 19.93
CA TYR A 21 -27.09 -66.10 20.81
C TYR A 21 -25.89 -65.41 20.20
N ASP A 22 -25.14 -64.66 21.01
CA ASP A 22 -23.88 -64.06 20.57
C ASP A 22 -22.82 -65.16 20.52
N LEU A 23 -22.16 -65.27 19.38
CA LEU A 23 -21.07 -66.22 19.16
C LEU A 23 -19.71 -65.51 19.27
N ASP A 24 -18.70 -66.21 19.75
CA ASP A 24 -17.31 -65.75 19.76
C ASP A 24 -16.61 -65.99 18.42
N GLU A 25 -15.31 -65.68 18.34
CA GLU A 25 -14.49 -65.83 17.13
C GLU A 25 -14.40 -67.28 16.62
N ASN A 26 -14.70 -68.28 17.47
CA ASN A 26 -14.70 -69.70 17.13
C ASN A 26 -16.11 -70.24 16.82
N GLY A 27 -17.15 -69.39 16.88
CA GLY A 27 -18.53 -69.78 16.65
C GLY A 27 -19.22 -70.41 17.87
N GLU A 28 -18.61 -70.34 19.06
CA GLU A 28 -19.20 -70.86 20.30
C GLU A 28 -20.01 -69.78 21.04
N ARG A 29 -21.01 -70.20 21.82
CA ARG A 29 -21.91 -69.26 22.53
C ARG A 29 -21.19 -68.59 23.71
N ILE A 30 -21.21 -67.27 23.74
CA ILE A 30 -20.56 -66.49 24.80
C ILE A 30 -21.31 -66.69 26.14
N ARG A 31 -20.60 -67.12 27.18
CA ARG A 31 -21.14 -67.30 28.54
C ARG A 31 -20.76 -66.13 29.46
N LEU A 32 -21.75 -65.55 30.13
CA LEU A 32 -21.56 -64.45 31.07
C LEU A 32 -21.12 -64.97 32.45
N PRO A 33 -20.47 -64.13 33.30
CA PRO A 33 -20.09 -64.50 34.67
C PRO A 33 -21.25 -64.99 35.55
N SER A 34 -22.48 -64.60 35.22
CA SER A 34 -23.72 -65.07 35.87
C SER A 34 -24.13 -66.50 35.48
N GLY A 35 -23.37 -67.17 34.62
CA GLY A 35 -23.65 -68.52 34.13
C GLY A 35 -24.65 -68.59 32.97
N ARG A 36 -25.31 -67.49 32.58
CA ARG A 36 -26.23 -67.39 31.43
C ARG A 36 -25.48 -67.09 30.13
N TYR A 37 -26.00 -67.53 28.99
CA TYR A 37 -25.46 -67.17 27.67
C TYR A 37 -25.84 -65.73 27.28
N LYS A 38 -24.91 -65.01 26.66
CA LYS A 38 -25.13 -63.68 26.10
C LYS A 38 -25.99 -63.79 24.85
N THR A 39 -27.05 -62.97 24.80
CA THR A 39 -28.03 -62.98 23.70
C THR A 39 -28.49 -61.58 23.39
N HIS A 40 -28.81 -61.32 22.13
CA HIS A 40 -29.50 -60.12 21.72
C HIS A 40 -30.83 -60.44 21.04
N LYS A 41 -31.68 -59.42 20.95
CA LYS A 41 -32.98 -59.50 20.29
C LYS A 41 -32.81 -59.07 18.84
N VAL A 42 -33.27 -59.91 17.91
CA VAL A 42 -33.33 -59.59 16.47
C VAL A 42 -34.79 -59.36 16.09
N ASP A 43 -35.10 -58.18 15.54
CA ASP A 43 -36.43 -57.87 15.02
C ASP A 43 -36.64 -58.57 13.66
N LEU A 44 -37.76 -59.29 13.51
CA LEU A 44 -38.03 -60.11 12.31
C LEU A 44 -38.76 -59.34 11.20
N THR A 45 -39.30 -58.18 11.52
CA THR A 45 -40.22 -57.46 10.63
C THR A 45 -39.56 -56.26 9.95
N GLY A 46 -38.36 -55.84 10.39
CA GLY A 46 -37.64 -54.68 9.86
C GLY A 46 -38.27 -53.32 10.17
N TRP A 47 -39.48 -53.23 10.73
CA TRP A 47 -40.19 -51.96 10.97
C TRP A 47 -39.42 -50.94 11.81
N ASN A 48 -38.52 -51.41 12.68
CA ASN A 48 -37.71 -50.56 13.57
C ASN A 48 -36.35 -50.15 12.97
N ASP A 49 -36.04 -50.55 11.74
CA ASP A 49 -34.82 -50.09 11.07
C ASP A 49 -34.89 -48.57 10.87
N LYS A 50 -33.82 -47.88 11.29
CA LYS A 50 -33.68 -46.43 11.16
C LYS A 50 -33.75 -45.97 9.69
N GLY A 51 -33.31 -46.79 8.74
CA GLY A 51 -33.37 -46.49 7.31
C GLY A 51 -34.79 -46.35 6.77
N ASN A 52 -35.76 -47.09 7.35
CA ASN A 52 -37.15 -47.09 6.88
C ASN A 52 -37.83 -45.73 7.06
N ALA A 53 -37.43 -44.93 8.05
CA ALA A 53 -37.99 -43.61 8.26
C ALA A 53 -37.77 -42.69 7.03
N LEU A 54 -36.61 -42.78 6.38
CA LEU A 54 -36.31 -41.98 5.18
C LEU A 54 -37.13 -42.47 3.99
N LEU A 55 -37.21 -43.79 3.79
CA LEU A 55 -37.99 -44.42 2.72
C LEU A 55 -39.48 -44.04 2.82
N TRP A 56 -40.06 -44.14 4.02
CA TRP A 56 -41.46 -43.80 4.24
C TRP A 56 -41.73 -42.30 4.12
N ARG A 57 -40.84 -41.43 4.60
CA ARG A 57 -40.97 -39.98 4.41
C ARG A 57 -40.93 -39.60 2.93
N LYS A 58 -40.04 -40.22 2.15
CA LYS A 58 -39.98 -40.04 0.70
C LYS A 58 -41.28 -40.50 0.03
N ALA A 59 -41.71 -41.73 0.29
CA ALA A 59 -42.94 -42.28 -0.30
C ALA A 59 -44.16 -41.40 0.04
N TRP A 60 -44.26 -40.92 1.28
CA TRP A 60 -45.32 -40.02 1.70
C TRP A 60 -45.26 -38.67 0.96
N ALA A 61 -44.07 -38.06 0.84
CA ALA A 61 -43.90 -36.80 0.11
C ALA A 61 -44.27 -36.96 -1.38
N ASP A 62 -43.81 -38.04 -2.02
CA ASP A 62 -44.08 -38.34 -3.43
C ASP A 62 -45.59 -38.49 -3.68
N ILE A 63 -46.28 -39.30 -2.87
CA ILE A 63 -47.73 -39.50 -2.98
C ILE A 63 -48.47 -38.18 -2.73
N SER A 64 -48.12 -37.45 -1.67
CA SER A 64 -48.78 -36.19 -1.33
C SER A 64 -48.62 -35.14 -2.43
N ASN A 65 -47.43 -35.04 -3.03
CA ASN A 65 -47.17 -34.12 -4.15
C ASN A 65 -47.97 -34.48 -5.40
N ALA A 66 -48.15 -35.77 -5.71
CA ALA A 66 -48.99 -36.19 -6.82
C ALA A 66 -50.46 -35.78 -6.63
N TYR A 67 -50.97 -35.83 -5.40
CA TYR A 67 -52.31 -35.34 -5.09
C TYR A 67 -52.41 -33.81 -5.13
N LEU A 68 -51.41 -33.08 -4.63
CA LEU A 68 -51.35 -31.61 -4.72
C LEU A 68 -51.37 -31.15 -6.18
N GLU A 69 -50.57 -31.79 -7.02
CA GLU A 69 -50.52 -31.51 -8.46
C GLU A 69 -51.87 -31.80 -9.15
N ARG A 70 -52.48 -32.95 -8.87
CA ARG A 70 -53.81 -33.29 -9.40
C ARG A 70 -54.89 -32.29 -8.96
N ALA A 71 -54.75 -31.70 -7.78
CA ALA A 71 -55.65 -30.67 -7.26
C ALA A 71 -55.31 -29.24 -7.76
N GLY A 72 -54.24 -29.07 -8.55
CA GLY A 72 -53.84 -27.78 -9.10
C GLY A 72 -53.06 -26.87 -8.14
N HIS A 73 -52.54 -27.42 -7.04
CA HIS A 73 -51.75 -26.66 -6.07
C HIS A 73 -50.27 -26.55 -6.50
N PRO A 74 -49.65 -25.34 -6.47
CA PRO A 74 -48.24 -25.15 -6.81
C PRO A 74 -47.28 -25.61 -5.69
N GLU A 75 -47.76 -25.78 -4.46
CA GLU A 75 -46.93 -26.18 -3.33
C GLU A 75 -46.37 -27.61 -3.50
N ARG A 76 -45.15 -27.84 -3.01
CA ARG A 76 -44.50 -29.16 -3.00
C ARG A 76 -43.85 -29.42 -1.64
N ILE A 77 -44.01 -30.65 -1.18
CA ILE A 77 -43.45 -31.17 0.05
C ILE A 77 -42.12 -31.84 -0.27
N ASP A 78 -41.05 -31.49 0.44
CA ASP A 78 -39.74 -32.14 0.34
C ASP A 78 -39.45 -32.87 1.65
N TYR A 79 -39.05 -34.14 1.55
CA TYR A 79 -38.73 -34.97 2.72
C TYR A 79 -37.32 -34.74 3.26
N ARG A 80 -36.46 -34.08 2.46
CA ARG A 80 -35.08 -33.76 2.80
C ARG A 80 -35.02 -32.59 3.78
N SER A 81 -33.95 -32.57 4.57
CA SER A 81 -33.63 -31.45 5.45
C SER A 81 -33.28 -30.18 4.65
N ASN A 82 -33.34 -29.01 5.29
CA ASN A 82 -32.91 -27.75 4.67
C ASN A 82 -31.47 -27.84 4.14
N ALA A 83 -30.58 -28.49 4.89
CA ALA A 83 -29.18 -28.67 4.52
C ALA A 83 -29.03 -29.49 3.23
N GLU A 84 -29.72 -30.63 3.12
CA GLU A 84 -29.71 -31.48 1.91
C GLU A 84 -30.34 -30.78 0.68
N ARG A 85 -31.19 -29.78 0.91
CA ARG A 85 -31.78 -28.94 -0.14
C ARG A 85 -30.91 -27.74 -0.52
N GLY A 86 -29.79 -27.51 0.18
CA GLY A 86 -28.96 -26.31 -0.01
C GLY A 86 -29.64 -25.01 0.45
N ILE A 87 -30.61 -25.11 1.37
CA ILE A 87 -31.32 -23.97 1.93
C ILE A 87 -30.61 -23.55 3.22
N ASP A 88 -29.89 -22.44 3.18
CA ASP A 88 -29.24 -21.86 4.37
C ASP A 88 -30.26 -21.08 5.21
N GLU A 89 -31.27 -21.78 5.71
CA GLU A 89 -32.24 -21.24 6.66
C GLU A 89 -32.31 -22.11 7.90
N LEU A 90 -32.39 -21.46 9.06
CA LEU A 90 -32.52 -22.12 10.34
C LEU A 90 -33.89 -22.81 10.43
N PRO A 91 -33.96 -24.12 10.71
CA PRO A 91 -35.23 -24.82 10.86
C PRO A 91 -35.93 -24.41 12.17
N THR A 92 -37.25 -24.29 12.14
CA THR A 92 -38.05 -24.04 13.34
C THR A 92 -38.20 -25.31 14.19
N VAL A 93 -38.37 -25.14 15.50
CA VAL A 93 -38.56 -26.25 16.45
C VAL A 93 -40.05 -26.60 16.58
N HIS A 94 -40.37 -27.89 16.62
CA HIS A 94 -41.74 -28.35 16.86
C HIS A 94 -42.22 -27.94 18.26
N MET A 95 -43.32 -27.18 18.33
CA MET A 95 -43.84 -26.61 19.58
C MET A 95 -44.47 -27.66 20.50
N GLY A 96 -45.16 -28.65 19.95
CA GLY A 96 -45.97 -29.61 20.71
C GLY A 96 -47.34 -29.04 21.14
N VAL A 97 -48.25 -29.93 21.52
CA VAL A 97 -49.67 -29.58 21.77
C VAL A 97 -49.83 -28.57 22.91
N ALA A 98 -49.12 -28.76 24.03
CA ALA A 98 -49.21 -27.88 25.21
C ALA A 98 -48.77 -26.44 24.91
N ALA A 99 -47.63 -26.27 24.23
CA ALA A 99 -47.13 -24.94 23.87
C ALA A 99 -48.05 -24.23 22.85
N CYS A 100 -48.58 -24.97 21.87
CA CYS A 100 -49.57 -24.43 20.94
C CYS A 100 -50.85 -23.95 21.64
N GLN A 101 -51.34 -24.69 22.64
CA GLN A 101 -52.54 -24.30 23.40
C GLN A 101 -52.29 -23.05 24.26
N MET A 102 -51.12 -22.91 24.88
CA MET A 102 -50.74 -21.72 25.64
C MET A 102 -50.65 -20.47 24.74
N GLU A 103 -50.00 -20.59 23.58
CA GLU A 103 -49.88 -19.49 22.62
C GLU A 103 -51.23 -19.08 22.03
N LYS A 104 -52.15 -20.04 21.78
CA LYS A 104 -53.53 -19.75 21.38
C LYS A 104 -54.30 -18.95 22.42
N LYS A 105 -53.97 -19.10 23.71
CA LYS A 105 -54.53 -18.33 24.81
C LYS A 105 -53.79 -17.00 25.05
N GLY A 106 -52.85 -16.63 24.18
CA GLY A 106 -52.05 -15.41 24.29
C GLY A 106 -50.88 -15.49 25.27
N ILE A 107 -50.57 -16.67 25.82
CA ILE A 107 -49.43 -16.85 26.73
C ILE A 107 -48.21 -17.22 25.89
N ALA A 108 -47.20 -16.34 25.90
CA ALA A 108 -45.95 -16.58 25.20
C ALA A 108 -45.17 -17.73 25.83
N THR A 109 -44.66 -18.63 24.99
CA THR A 109 -43.85 -19.78 25.36
C THR A 109 -42.43 -19.62 24.82
N GLU A 110 -41.46 -20.21 25.52
CA GLU A 110 -40.06 -20.19 25.09
C GLU A 110 -39.87 -20.75 23.67
N LYS A 111 -40.54 -21.86 23.35
CA LYS A 111 -40.51 -22.46 22.01
C LYS A 111 -41.16 -21.58 20.94
N GLY A 112 -42.23 -20.87 21.30
CA GLY A 112 -42.88 -19.91 20.40
C GLY A 112 -41.98 -18.71 20.11
N GLU A 113 -41.31 -18.18 21.14
CA GLU A 113 -40.36 -17.06 21.01
C GLU A 113 -39.14 -17.46 20.19
N LEU A 114 -38.58 -18.65 20.43
CA LEU A 114 -37.51 -19.21 19.63
C LEU A 114 -37.89 -19.28 18.15
N ASN A 115 -39.09 -19.76 17.82
CA ASN A 115 -39.56 -19.82 16.44
C ASN A 115 -39.80 -18.43 15.82
N ARG A 116 -40.24 -17.44 16.61
CA ARG A 116 -40.33 -16.04 16.14
C ARG A 116 -38.95 -15.48 15.81
N ASN A 117 -37.95 -15.74 16.65
CA ASN A 117 -36.58 -15.31 16.42
C ASN A 117 -35.93 -16.01 15.22
N ILE A 118 -36.14 -17.31 15.06
CA ILE A 118 -35.69 -18.06 13.87
C ILE A 118 -36.28 -17.46 12.59
N ARG A 119 -37.59 -17.13 12.58
CA ARG A 119 -38.23 -16.48 11.42
C ARG A 119 -37.64 -15.10 11.11
N LYS A 120 -37.34 -14.29 12.13
CA LYS A 120 -36.67 -12.99 11.96
C LYS A 120 -35.27 -13.18 11.38
N ALA A 121 -34.50 -14.14 11.90
CA ALA A 121 -33.16 -14.43 11.41
C ALA A 121 -33.17 -14.90 9.94
N ASN A 122 -34.09 -15.81 9.57
CA ASN A 122 -34.22 -16.26 8.19
C ASN A 122 -34.62 -15.13 7.23
N ARG A 123 -35.39 -14.13 7.69
CA ARG A 123 -35.68 -12.93 6.88
C ARG A 123 -34.39 -12.15 6.56
N LEU A 124 -33.57 -11.88 7.58
CA LEU A 124 -32.29 -11.19 7.41
C LEU A 124 -31.32 -11.98 6.51
N ILE A 125 -31.25 -13.30 6.66
CA ILE A 125 -30.40 -14.16 5.81
C ILE A 125 -30.81 -14.03 4.33
N ARG A 126 -32.11 -14.00 4.03
CA ARG A 126 -32.61 -13.80 2.65
C ARG A 126 -32.24 -12.43 2.10
N GLU A 127 -32.37 -11.37 2.91
CA GLU A 127 -32.02 -10.00 2.51
C GLU A 127 -30.52 -9.86 2.20
N ILE A 128 -29.65 -10.40 3.06
CA ILE A 128 -28.20 -10.41 2.85
C ILE A 128 -27.85 -11.17 1.56
N ARG A 129 -28.43 -12.34 1.32
CA ARG A 129 -28.22 -13.11 0.09
C ARG A 129 -28.65 -12.32 -1.15
N ALA A 130 -29.77 -11.62 -1.10
CA ALA A 130 -30.22 -10.77 -2.19
C ALA A 130 -29.24 -9.60 -2.46
N GLN A 131 -28.70 -8.98 -1.41
CA GLN A 131 -27.68 -7.93 -1.56
C GLN A 131 -26.37 -8.46 -2.17
N ILE A 132 -25.92 -9.65 -1.74
CA ILE A 132 -24.74 -10.31 -2.34
C ILE A 132 -24.98 -10.61 -3.82
N GLY A 133 -26.19 -11.04 -4.19
CA GLY A 133 -26.57 -11.25 -5.60
C GLY A 133 -26.41 -9.97 -6.43
N LYS A 134 -26.99 -8.86 -5.97
CA LYS A 134 -26.88 -7.55 -6.63
C LYS A 134 -25.42 -7.08 -6.76
N LEU A 135 -24.61 -7.27 -5.72
CA LEU A 135 -23.19 -6.94 -5.77
C LEU A 135 -22.42 -7.77 -6.79
N LYS A 136 -22.72 -9.07 -6.89
CA LYS A 136 -22.10 -9.95 -7.90
C LYS A 136 -22.49 -9.53 -9.32
N GLU A 137 -23.74 -9.17 -9.54
CA GLU A 137 -24.20 -8.64 -10.82
C GLU A 137 -23.46 -7.34 -11.18
N TRP A 138 -23.42 -6.39 -10.25
CA TRP A 138 -22.69 -5.13 -10.44
C TRP A 138 -21.20 -5.33 -10.73
N ILE A 139 -20.54 -6.24 -10.02
CA ILE A 139 -19.13 -6.61 -10.30
C ILE A 139 -19.00 -7.23 -11.70
N GLY A 140 -19.94 -8.08 -12.10
CA GLY A 140 -19.96 -8.66 -13.45
C GLY A 140 -20.14 -7.61 -14.54
N GLU A 141 -21.01 -6.62 -14.33
CA GLU A 141 -21.20 -5.48 -15.24
C GLU A 141 -19.93 -4.63 -15.34
N LEU A 142 -19.25 -4.37 -14.21
CA LEU A 142 -17.96 -3.67 -14.19
C LEU A 142 -16.89 -4.40 -14.99
N PHE A 143 -16.80 -5.72 -14.88
CA PHE A 143 -15.85 -6.50 -15.67
C PHE A 143 -16.15 -6.42 -17.18
N LYS A 144 -17.42 -6.53 -17.58
CA LYS A 144 -17.83 -6.37 -18.98
C LYS A 144 -17.53 -4.97 -19.51
N ALA A 145 -17.79 -3.93 -18.71
CA ALA A 145 -17.46 -2.55 -19.07
C ALA A 145 -15.95 -2.36 -19.24
N ARG A 146 -15.14 -3.03 -18.41
CA ARG A 146 -13.68 -3.02 -18.51
C ARG A 146 -13.17 -3.74 -19.76
N GLU A 147 -13.77 -4.88 -20.13
CA GLU A 147 -13.39 -5.65 -21.33
C GLU A 147 -13.75 -4.94 -22.64
N THR A 148 -14.80 -4.10 -22.62
CA THR A 148 -15.28 -3.35 -23.78
C THR A 148 -14.72 -1.93 -23.88
N ALA A 149 -14.00 -1.48 -22.85
CA ALA A 149 -13.28 -0.21 -22.89
C ALA A 149 -12.10 -0.32 -23.87
N PRO A 150 -11.84 0.71 -24.70
CA PRO A 150 -10.67 0.71 -25.56
C PRO A 150 -9.41 0.50 -24.72
N GLU A 151 -8.53 -0.42 -25.15
CA GLU A 151 -7.25 -0.69 -24.48
C GLU A 151 -6.49 0.63 -24.36
N GLN A 152 -6.46 1.20 -23.15
CA GLN A 152 -5.39 2.13 -22.82
C GLN A 152 -4.10 1.31 -22.88
N PRO A 153 -3.03 1.84 -23.51
CA PRO A 153 -1.74 1.16 -23.55
C PRO A 153 -1.40 0.68 -22.14
N PRO A 154 -0.82 -0.52 -21.96
CA PRO A 154 -0.65 -1.15 -20.67
C PRO A 154 0.03 -0.14 -19.75
N GLN A 155 -0.77 0.51 -18.90
CA GLN A 155 -0.21 1.45 -17.96
C GLN A 155 0.55 0.55 -17.00
N SER A 156 1.88 0.62 -17.06
CA SER A 156 2.75 0.26 -15.95
C SER A 156 2.00 0.62 -14.68
N PRO A 157 1.86 -0.28 -13.67
CA PRO A 157 1.02 -0.02 -12.51
C PRO A 157 1.26 1.42 -12.08
N GLY A 158 0.24 2.27 -12.25
CA GLY A 158 0.43 3.72 -12.17
C GLY A 158 1.13 4.08 -10.87
N LEU A 159 1.84 5.19 -10.80
CA LEU A 159 2.59 5.56 -9.61
C LEU A 159 1.76 5.41 -8.32
N ALA A 160 0.45 5.69 -8.37
CA ALA A 160 -0.51 5.41 -7.32
C ALA A 160 -0.54 3.93 -6.85
N ASN A 161 -0.59 2.96 -7.76
CA ASN A 161 -0.54 1.53 -7.44
C ASN A 161 0.79 1.15 -6.78
N LEU A 162 1.91 1.68 -7.28
CA LEU A 162 3.23 1.44 -6.70
C LEU A 162 3.33 2.04 -5.28
N LEU A 163 2.79 3.23 -5.05
CA LEU A 163 2.73 3.86 -3.73
C LEU A 163 1.79 3.12 -2.76
N MET A 164 0.65 2.60 -3.23
CA MET A 164 -0.22 1.75 -2.41
C MET A 164 0.46 0.44 -2.02
N LYS A 165 1.24 -0.14 -2.94
CA LYS A 165 2.05 -1.33 -2.68
C LYS A 165 3.21 -1.05 -1.71
N TYR A 166 3.83 0.12 -1.81
CA TYR A 166 4.78 0.57 -0.82
C TYR A 166 4.18 0.54 0.60
N LEU A 167 2.95 1.05 0.77
CA LEU A 167 2.25 1.00 2.08
C LEU A 167 2.01 -0.44 2.55
N SER A 168 1.63 -1.37 1.67
CA SER A 168 1.46 -2.77 2.06
C SER A 168 2.77 -3.41 2.52
N VAL A 169 3.86 -3.15 1.80
CA VAL A 169 5.21 -3.63 2.15
C VAL A 169 5.66 -3.08 3.51
N GLN A 170 5.44 -1.78 3.76
CA GLN A 170 5.78 -1.18 5.05
C GLN A 170 4.92 -1.75 6.19
N ARG A 171 3.62 -1.97 5.93
CA ARG A 171 2.73 -2.59 6.90
C ARG A 171 3.17 -4.01 7.26
N GLU A 172 3.62 -4.81 6.30
CA GLU A 172 4.16 -6.14 6.59
C GLU A 172 5.44 -6.09 7.43
N LYS A 173 6.38 -5.21 7.08
CA LYS A 173 7.61 -4.99 7.86
C LYS A 173 7.33 -4.52 9.29
N SER A 174 6.22 -3.80 9.49
CA SER A 174 5.81 -3.26 10.79
C SER A 174 5.28 -4.31 11.76
N ARG A 175 4.86 -5.50 11.28
CA ARG A 175 4.18 -6.53 12.11
C ARG A 175 5.01 -7.05 13.28
N LYS A 176 6.35 -6.95 13.19
CA LYS A 176 7.27 -7.37 14.26
C LYS A 176 7.35 -6.40 15.44
N TYR A 177 6.74 -5.22 15.35
CA TYR A 177 6.80 -4.17 16.37
C TYR A 177 5.48 -4.05 17.17
N SER A 178 5.50 -3.26 18.25
CA SER A 178 4.35 -3.06 19.13
C SER A 178 3.17 -2.36 18.44
N GLN A 179 1.95 -2.57 18.95
CA GLN A 179 0.73 -1.99 18.36
C GLN A 179 0.75 -0.46 18.32
N SER A 180 1.35 0.18 19.33
CA SER A 180 1.49 1.64 19.39
C SER A 180 2.43 2.13 18.29
N TRP A 181 3.61 1.50 18.17
CA TRP A 181 4.59 1.81 17.14
C TRP A 181 3.99 1.62 15.74
N GLN A 182 3.26 0.53 15.50
CA GLN A 182 2.60 0.27 14.22
C GLN A 182 1.62 1.38 13.83
N ARG A 183 0.84 1.91 14.78
CA ARG A 183 -0.12 3.00 14.53
C ARG A 183 0.61 4.29 14.15
N GLN A 184 1.66 4.65 14.89
CA GLN A 184 2.45 5.84 14.62
C GLN A 184 3.17 5.73 13.27
N HIS A 185 3.86 4.62 13.01
CA HIS A 185 4.52 4.37 11.73
C HIS A 185 3.53 4.37 10.57
N ALA A 186 2.37 3.74 10.71
CA ALA A 186 1.36 3.78 9.66
C ALA A 186 0.91 5.20 9.32
N ALA A 187 0.76 6.07 10.33
CA ALA A 187 0.42 7.47 10.12
C ALA A 187 1.55 8.23 9.39
N ASP A 188 2.82 7.98 9.75
CA ASP A 188 3.98 8.59 9.11
C ASP A 188 4.14 8.15 7.64
N GLU A 189 3.94 6.85 7.37
CA GLU A 189 3.97 6.30 6.01
C GLU A 189 2.81 6.85 5.15
N LEU A 190 1.61 6.97 5.72
CA LEU A 190 0.47 7.61 5.05
C LEU A 190 0.74 9.07 4.73
N LYS A 191 1.35 9.82 5.66
CA LYS A 191 1.73 11.22 5.42
C LYS A 191 2.77 11.34 4.31
N THR A 192 3.72 10.40 4.25
CA THR A 192 4.73 10.33 3.19
C THR A 192 4.09 10.07 1.83
N VAL A 193 3.20 9.08 1.74
CA VAL A 193 2.50 8.77 0.50
C VAL A 193 1.52 9.87 0.08
N ALA A 194 0.82 10.51 1.01
CA ALA A 194 -0.06 11.63 0.70
C ALA A 194 0.71 12.81 0.08
N LYS A 195 1.88 13.16 0.65
CA LYS A 195 2.77 14.17 0.05
C LYS A 195 3.21 13.77 -1.36
N ALA A 196 3.62 12.52 -1.55
CA ALA A 196 4.02 12.00 -2.85
C ALA A 196 2.88 12.11 -3.88
N VAL A 197 1.67 11.67 -3.52
CA VAL A 197 0.49 11.73 -4.41
C VAL A 197 0.12 13.16 -4.76
N ASN A 198 0.17 14.09 -3.79
CA ASN A 198 -0.12 15.51 -4.07
C ASN A 198 0.89 16.09 -5.06
N TYR A 199 2.19 15.89 -4.84
CA TYR A 199 3.23 16.36 -5.75
C TYR A 199 3.02 15.78 -7.16
N LEU A 200 2.85 14.46 -7.27
CA LEU A 200 2.61 13.79 -8.55
C LEU A 200 1.37 14.33 -9.26
N SER A 201 0.29 14.59 -8.52
CA SER A 201 -0.95 15.15 -9.07
C SER A 201 -0.79 16.61 -9.52
N GLU A 202 -0.10 17.44 -8.75
CA GLU A 202 0.16 18.84 -9.07
C GLU A 202 1.02 18.99 -10.33
N HIS A 203 1.99 18.09 -10.51
CA HIS A 203 2.90 18.09 -11.65
C HIS A 203 2.45 17.20 -12.82
N GLY A 204 1.29 16.54 -12.72
CA GLY A 204 0.76 15.67 -13.78
C GLY A 204 1.63 14.44 -14.08
N ILE A 205 2.38 13.95 -13.10
CA ILE A 205 3.29 12.80 -13.23
C ILE A 205 2.54 11.54 -12.85
N SER A 206 2.36 10.64 -13.82
CA SER A 206 1.53 9.44 -13.69
C SER A 206 2.32 8.14 -13.89
N THR A 207 3.41 8.21 -14.66
CA THR A 207 4.23 7.04 -15.01
C THR A 207 5.64 7.10 -14.41
N LEU A 208 6.27 5.93 -14.28
CA LEU A 208 7.65 5.84 -13.80
C LEU A 208 8.64 6.63 -14.69
N ALA A 209 8.42 6.58 -16.00
CA ALA A 209 9.25 7.29 -16.97
C ALA A 209 9.12 8.82 -16.82
N GLU A 210 7.89 9.32 -16.60
CA GLU A 210 7.67 10.75 -16.30
C GLU A 210 8.34 11.16 -14.99
N LEU A 211 8.30 10.32 -13.96
CA LEU A 211 8.98 10.59 -12.68
C LEU A 211 10.50 10.65 -12.86
N ASP A 212 11.09 9.70 -13.60
CA ASP A 212 12.53 9.68 -13.87
C ASP A 212 12.96 10.88 -14.73
N ALA A 213 12.16 11.24 -15.74
CA ALA A 213 12.41 12.40 -16.59
C ALA A 213 12.33 13.71 -15.80
N ALA A 214 11.33 13.85 -14.91
CA ALA A 214 11.21 15.00 -14.01
C ALA A 214 12.42 15.09 -13.07
N LEU A 215 12.80 13.98 -12.44
CA LEU A 215 13.98 13.92 -11.56
C LEU A 215 15.26 14.33 -12.28
N SER A 216 15.50 13.80 -13.49
CA SER A 216 16.66 14.18 -14.31
C SER A 216 16.64 15.67 -14.64
N SER A 217 15.50 16.19 -15.13
CA SER A 217 15.36 17.59 -15.52
C SER A 217 15.63 18.55 -14.35
N VAL A 218 15.05 18.31 -13.17
CA VAL A 218 15.24 19.19 -12.01
C VAL A 218 16.66 19.08 -11.46
N SER A 219 17.26 17.87 -11.50
CA SER A 219 18.67 17.68 -11.13
C SER A 219 19.60 18.46 -12.06
N ASP A 220 19.39 18.39 -13.37
CA ASP A 220 20.20 19.09 -14.38
C ASP A 220 20.08 20.62 -14.20
N GLN A 221 18.89 21.13 -13.86
CA GLN A 221 18.69 22.54 -13.52
C GLN A 221 19.47 22.94 -12.26
N ALA A 222 19.46 22.12 -11.21
CA ALA A 222 20.21 22.39 -9.99
C ALA A 222 21.72 22.42 -10.24
N ASP A 223 22.23 21.51 -11.07
CA ASP A 223 23.65 21.46 -11.45
C ASP A 223 24.05 22.62 -12.35
N ALA A 224 23.20 23.03 -13.30
CA ALA A 224 23.42 24.21 -14.13
C ALA A 224 23.52 25.49 -13.28
N ILE A 225 22.62 25.69 -12.31
CA ILE A 225 22.69 26.83 -11.39
C ILE A 225 23.98 26.79 -10.58
N ARG A 226 24.37 25.61 -10.08
CA ARG A 226 25.59 25.44 -9.28
C ARG A 226 26.85 25.79 -10.08
N GLU A 227 26.96 25.33 -11.33
CA GLU A 227 28.11 25.66 -12.17
C GLU A 227 28.10 27.14 -12.56
N GLY A 228 26.93 27.73 -12.84
CA GLY A 228 26.77 29.18 -13.02
C GLY A 228 27.32 29.98 -11.83
N MET A 229 26.86 29.66 -10.62
CA MET A 229 27.34 30.29 -9.38
C MET A 229 28.85 30.17 -9.18
N LYS A 230 29.44 29.02 -9.53
CA LYS A 230 30.89 28.78 -9.42
C LYS A 230 31.68 29.63 -10.42
N THR A 231 31.16 29.83 -11.64
CA THR A 231 31.77 30.74 -12.62
C THR A 231 31.69 32.20 -12.15
N ALA A 232 30.52 32.61 -11.63
CA ALA A 232 30.33 33.94 -11.06
C ALA A 232 31.26 34.18 -9.86
N GLU A 233 31.44 33.20 -8.97
CA GLU A 233 32.33 33.30 -7.81
C GLU A 233 33.80 33.51 -8.24
N LYS A 234 34.27 32.80 -9.27
CA LYS A 234 35.62 33.00 -9.81
C LYS A 234 35.79 34.41 -10.35
N ARG A 235 34.82 34.89 -11.15
CA ARG A 235 34.84 36.24 -11.71
C ARG A 235 34.79 37.31 -10.63
N MET A 236 33.99 37.13 -9.59
CA MET A 236 33.93 38.04 -8.44
C MET A 236 35.27 38.12 -7.70
N LYS A 237 35.99 37.00 -7.52
CA LYS A 237 37.34 37.00 -6.90
C LYS A 237 38.37 37.74 -7.75
N GLU A 238 38.28 37.62 -9.09
CA GLU A 238 39.12 38.38 -10.02
C GLU A 238 38.81 39.87 -9.95
N LEU A 239 37.53 40.24 -10.01
CA LEU A 239 37.07 41.63 -9.90
C LEU A 239 37.49 42.25 -8.56
N GLN A 240 37.38 41.51 -7.45
CA GLN A 240 37.80 41.98 -6.14
C GLN A 240 39.29 42.37 -6.15
N LYS A 241 40.16 41.52 -6.72
CA LYS A 241 41.58 41.83 -6.87
C LYS A 241 41.82 43.01 -7.81
N LEU A 242 41.13 43.08 -8.95
CA LEU A 242 41.24 44.19 -9.89
C LEU A 242 40.84 45.54 -9.26
N ILE A 243 39.76 45.56 -8.47
CA ILE A 243 39.29 46.75 -7.74
C ILE A 243 40.31 47.15 -6.68
N GLU A 244 40.79 46.21 -5.87
CA GLU A 244 41.78 46.46 -4.81
C GLU A 244 43.09 47.03 -5.39
N TYR A 245 43.68 46.32 -6.35
CA TYR A 245 44.92 46.78 -6.99
C TYR A 245 44.68 48.04 -7.85
N GLY A 246 43.52 48.21 -8.45
CA GLY A 246 43.12 49.43 -9.15
C GLY A 246 43.14 50.64 -8.23
N LYS A 247 42.52 50.53 -7.05
CA LYS A 247 42.48 51.58 -6.03
C LYS A 247 43.88 51.90 -5.52
N ASN A 248 44.66 50.89 -5.12
CA ASN A 248 46.04 51.05 -4.65
C ASN A 248 46.93 51.72 -5.72
N TYR A 249 46.75 51.35 -7.00
CA TYR A 249 47.49 51.98 -8.09
C TYR A 249 47.13 53.45 -8.23
N THR A 250 45.83 53.81 -8.18
CA THR A 250 45.41 55.22 -8.31
C THR A 250 45.80 56.07 -7.10
N GLU A 251 45.69 55.52 -5.90
CA GLU A 251 45.92 56.22 -4.62
C GLU A 251 47.42 56.53 -4.42
N TYR A 252 48.30 55.56 -4.70
CA TYR A 252 49.73 55.68 -4.44
C TYR A 252 50.55 56.12 -5.67
N LYS A 253 49.92 56.28 -6.84
CA LYS A 253 50.60 56.78 -8.05
C LYS A 253 51.30 58.14 -7.84
N PRO A 254 50.70 59.14 -7.16
CA PRO A 254 51.39 60.41 -6.90
C PRO A 254 52.70 60.24 -6.11
N ILE A 255 52.71 59.34 -5.12
CA ILE A 255 53.89 59.03 -4.29
C ILE A 255 55.00 58.41 -5.15
N HIS A 256 54.64 57.46 -6.01
CA HIS A 256 55.58 56.86 -6.95
C HIS A 256 56.10 57.88 -7.99
N ASP A 257 55.22 58.71 -8.55
CA ASP A 257 55.59 59.73 -9.53
C ASP A 257 56.50 60.82 -8.91
N GLU A 258 56.31 61.15 -7.63
CA GLU A 258 57.20 62.03 -6.86
C GLU A 258 58.57 61.38 -6.60
N LEU A 259 58.60 60.11 -6.16
CA LEU A 259 59.84 59.34 -6.05
C LEU A 259 60.60 59.32 -7.38
N LYS A 260 59.93 59.19 -8.54
CA LYS A 260 60.57 59.18 -9.87
C LYS A 260 61.23 60.53 -10.22
N LYS A 261 60.71 61.64 -9.70
CA LYS A 261 61.29 62.99 -9.90
C LYS A 261 62.51 63.23 -9.01
N LEU A 262 62.56 62.61 -7.83
CA LEU A 262 63.68 62.72 -6.90
C LEU A 262 64.93 61.98 -7.42
N LYS A 263 66.07 62.69 -7.50
CA LYS A 263 67.38 62.13 -7.78
C LYS A 263 68.31 62.33 -6.59
N ASN A 264 69.14 61.34 -6.31
CA ASN A 264 70.21 61.49 -5.32
C ASN A 264 71.37 62.23 -5.96
N GLY A 265 71.71 63.37 -5.36
CA GLY A 265 72.98 64.06 -5.57
C GLY A 265 73.89 63.79 -4.37
N TRP A 266 74.44 64.85 -3.78
CA TRP A 266 75.18 64.76 -2.49
C TRP A 266 74.29 64.49 -1.27
N THR A 267 72.95 64.61 -1.40
CA THR A 267 71.98 64.31 -0.33
C THR A 267 71.15 63.05 -0.65
N SER A 268 70.94 62.18 0.36
CA SER A 268 70.09 60.96 0.30
C SER A 268 68.57 61.24 0.35
N LYS A 269 68.11 62.26 -0.39
CA LYS A 269 66.70 62.72 -0.35
C LYS A 269 65.74 61.67 -0.91
N ARG A 270 66.13 60.96 -1.97
CA ARG A 270 65.31 59.89 -2.55
C ARG A 270 65.19 58.70 -1.61
N ASP A 271 66.31 58.30 -0.99
CA ASP A 271 66.35 57.12 -0.10
C ASP A 271 65.51 57.35 1.15
N LYS A 272 65.58 58.56 1.73
CA LYS A 272 64.74 58.95 2.88
C LYS A 272 63.25 58.99 2.52
N TYR A 273 62.91 59.43 1.32
CA TYR A 273 61.52 59.43 0.84
C TYR A 273 61.01 58.01 0.60
N GLU A 274 61.84 57.14 0.02
CA GLU A 274 61.54 55.71 -0.18
C GLU A 274 61.36 54.97 1.14
N GLU A 275 62.16 55.29 2.15
CA GLU A 275 62.04 54.72 3.49
C GLU A 275 60.78 55.22 4.22
N ALA A 276 60.44 56.51 4.08
CA ALA A 276 59.24 57.10 4.65
C ALA A 276 57.93 56.58 4.02
N HIS A 277 57.94 56.28 2.72
CA HIS A 277 56.77 55.79 1.96
C HIS A 277 56.90 54.32 1.53
N ARG A 278 57.68 53.53 2.28
CA ARG A 278 58.03 52.16 1.90
C ARG A 278 56.80 51.26 1.72
N ALA A 279 55.80 51.40 2.59
CA ALA A 279 54.59 50.58 2.54
C ALA A 279 53.73 50.90 1.31
N GLU A 280 53.51 52.19 1.05
CA GLU A 280 52.73 52.71 -0.07
C GLU A 280 53.39 52.38 -1.41
N LEU A 281 54.71 52.52 -1.51
CA LEU A 281 55.49 52.14 -2.68
C LEU A 281 55.45 50.62 -2.91
N THR A 282 55.46 49.82 -1.85
CA THR A 282 55.32 48.35 -1.96
C THR A 282 53.94 47.97 -2.50
N LEU A 283 52.87 48.58 -1.99
CA LEU A 283 51.50 48.37 -2.46
C LEU A 283 51.31 48.84 -3.90
N TRP A 284 51.87 50.00 -4.27
CA TRP A 284 51.84 50.51 -5.65
C TRP A 284 52.60 49.59 -6.62
N ASN A 285 53.79 49.11 -6.23
CA ASN A 285 54.58 48.20 -7.06
C ASN A 285 53.86 46.86 -7.26
N ALA A 286 53.25 46.31 -6.21
CA ALA A 286 52.44 45.09 -6.30
C ALA A 286 51.23 45.29 -7.22
N ALA A 287 50.52 46.42 -7.07
CA ALA A 287 49.39 46.78 -7.92
C ALA A 287 49.78 46.96 -9.38
N SER A 288 50.85 47.69 -9.66
CA SER A 288 51.38 47.91 -10.99
C SER A 288 51.72 46.58 -11.67
N ARG A 289 52.43 45.68 -10.98
CA ARG A 289 52.76 44.33 -11.50
C ARG A 289 51.51 43.50 -11.78
N TYR A 290 50.55 43.48 -10.85
CA TYR A 290 49.32 42.70 -11.01
C TYR A 290 48.47 43.22 -12.18
N LEU A 291 48.27 44.53 -12.28
CA LEU A 291 47.50 45.15 -13.35
C LEU A 291 48.17 44.96 -14.71
N HIS A 292 49.51 45.08 -14.79
CA HIS A 292 50.25 44.81 -16.02
C HIS A 292 50.14 43.36 -16.50
N ALA A 293 50.02 42.39 -15.58
CA ALA A 293 49.88 40.98 -15.92
C ALA A 293 48.45 40.59 -16.34
N ASN A 294 47.43 41.26 -15.80
CA ASN A 294 46.02 40.88 -15.97
C ASN A 294 45.22 41.78 -16.92
N LEU A 295 45.80 42.89 -17.42
CA LEU A 295 45.14 43.81 -18.35
C LEU A 295 45.80 43.82 -19.74
N PRO A 296 45.04 44.16 -20.80
CA PRO A 296 45.60 44.35 -22.13
C PRO A 296 46.71 45.42 -22.15
N LYS A 297 47.74 45.17 -22.96
CA LYS A 297 48.85 46.12 -23.16
C LYS A 297 48.30 47.46 -23.68
N GLY A 298 48.63 48.56 -23.00
CA GLY A 298 48.22 49.90 -23.40
C GLY A 298 46.94 50.44 -22.75
N THR A 299 46.42 49.77 -21.71
CA THR A 299 45.27 50.28 -20.93
C THR A 299 45.63 51.63 -20.28
N LYS A 300 45.05 52.73 -20.77
CA LYS A 300 45.36 54.12 -20.32
C LYS A 300 44.59 54.54 -19.08
N THR A 301 43.36 54.05 -18.92
CA THR A 301 42.44 54.39 -17.82
C THR A 301 41.92 53.12 -17.19
N LEU A 302 42.03 53.01 -15.86
CA LEU A 302 41.54 51.85 -15.12
C LEU A 302 40.02 51.95 -14.92
N PRO A 303 39.21 51.00 -15.41
CA PRO A 303 37.76 51.06 -15.31
C PRO A 303 37.25 50.55 -13.95
N ILE A 304 37.73 51.14 -12.85
CA ILE A 304 37.41 50.69 -11.47
C ILE A 304 35.89 50.75 -11.22
N SER A 305 35.22 51.81 -11.67
CA SER A 305 33.77 51.95 -11.52
C SER A 305 32.99 50.88 -12.28
N GLU A 306 33.49 50.44 -13.44
CA GLU A 306 32.83 49.37 -14.21
C GLU A 306 33.02 48.02 -13.51
N TRP A 307 34.20 47.73 -12.98
CA TRP A 307 34.45 46.52 -12.17
C TRP A 307 33.59 46.47 -10.92
N GLU A 308 33.42 47.61 -10.22
CA GLU A 308 32.54 47.70 -9.05
C GLU A 308 31.07 47.45 -9.42
N LYS A 309 30.60 48.00 -10.55
CA LYS A 309 29.24 47.74 -11.07
C LYS A 309 29.06 46.26 -11.46
N GLU A 310 30.03 45.67 -12.15
CA GLU A 310 30.01 44.25 -12.51
C GLU A 310 29.97 43.36 -11.26
N TYR A 311 30.81 43.66 -10.27
CA TYR A 311 30.85 42.93 -9.00
C TYR A 311 29.52 43.02 -8.24
N ALA A 312 28.93 44.22 -8.15
CA ALA A 312 27.64 44.41 -7.50
C ALA A 312 26.52 43.64 -8.22
N THR A 313 26.55 43.64 -9.56
CA THR A 313 25.58 42.89 -10.39
C THR A 313 25.71 41.39 -10.18
N LEU A 314 26.93 40.84 -10.25
CA LEU A 314 27.20 39.42 -10.00
C LEU A 314 26.85 39.00 -8.57
N SER A 315 27.12 39.86 -7.59
CA SER A 315 26.74 39.63 -6.19
C SER A 315 25.23 39.49 -6.04
N GLY A 316 24.45 40.40 -6.64
CA GLY A 316 22.98 40.35 -6.63
C GLY A 316 22.39 39.18 -7.41
N GLN A 317 23.01 38.79 -8.54
CA GLN A 317 22.61 37.59 -9.27
C GLN A 317 22.84 36.33 -8.44
N ARG A 318 23.99 36.22 -7.76
CA ARG A 318 24.34 35.07 -6.94
C ARG A 318 23.39 34.87 -5.75
N THR A 319 22.91 35.94 -5.12
CA THR A 319 21.92 35.82 -4.03
C THR A 319 20.59 35.28 -4.55
N ALA A 320 20.14 35.73 -5.72
CA ALA A 320 18.93 35.23 -6.36
C ALA A 320 19.09 33.79 -6.90
N GLU A 321 20.26 33.44 -7.43
CA GLU A 321 20.58 32.06 -7.85
C GLU A 321 20.66 31.11 -6.66
N TYR A 322 21.19 31.57 -5.52
CA TYR A 322 21.22 30.77 -4.29
C TYR A 322 19.82 30.43 -3.78
N THR A 323 18.88 31.39 -3.80
CA THR A 323 17.49 31.12 -3.42
C THR A 323 16.83 30.12 -4.36
N LYS A 324 17.02 30.28 -5.68
CA LYS A 324 16.53 29.32 -6.68
C LYS A 324 17.14 27.93 -6.50
N LEU A 325 18.45 27.84 -6.27
CA LEU A 325 19.14 26.56 -6.02
C LEU A 325 18.61 25.86 -4.78
N LYS A 326 18.24 26.61 -3.74
CA LYS A 326 17.66 26.05 -2.52
C LYS A 326 16.29 25.44 -2.80
N GLU A 327 15.46 26.11 -3.59
CA GLU A 327 14.13 25.62 -3.99
C GLU A 327 14.23 24.39 -4.89
N THR A 328 15.07 24.44 -5.93
CA THR A 328 15.26 23.29 -6.84
C THR A 328 15.84 22.07 -6.12
N ARG A 329 16.76 22.27 -5.16
CA ARG A 329 17.26 21.16 -4.32
C ARG A 329 16.19 20.54 -3.44
N ALA A 330 15.26 21.34 -2.93
CA ALA A 330 14.13 20.82 -2.15
C ALA A 330 13.23 19.97 -3.06
N GLU A 331 12.99 20.41 -4.29
CA GLU A 331 12.23 19.66 -5.28
C GLU A 331 12.91 18.33 -5.69
N VAL A 332 14.22 18.35 -5.95
CA VAL A 332 15.02 17.12 -6.17
C VAL A 332 14.89 16.16 -5.00
N ALA A 333 14.91 16.66 -3.76
CA ALA A 333 14.77 15.83 -2.58
C ALA A 333 13.37 15.18 -2.48
N GLU A 334 12.30 15.91 -2.81
CA GLU A 334 10.94 15.36 -2.85
C GLU A 334 10.82 14.28 -3.94
N LEU A 335 11.28 14.55 -5.17
CA LEU A 335 11.29 13.57 -6.26
C LEU A 335 12.10 12.31 -5.91
N HIS A 336 13.25 12.45 -5.26
CA HIS A 336 14.03 11.30 -4.77
C HIS A 336 13.30 10.50 -3.69
N ASN A 337 12.57 11.16 -2.78
CA ASN A 337 11.77 10.47 -1.77
C ASN A 337 10.66 9.64 -2.43
N ILE A 338 9.95 10.23 -3.42
CA ILE A 338 8.94 9.52 -4.21
C ILE A 338 9.57 8.32 -4.92
N ARG A 339 10.70 8.52 -5.60
CA ARG A 339 11.43 7.45 -6.31
C ARG A 339 11.84 6.32 -5.38
N LYS A 340 12.32 6.64 -4.18
CA LYS A 340 12.68 5.65 -3.15
C LYS A 340 11.48 4.81 -2.71
N CYS A 341 10.30 5.41 -2.50
CA CYS A 341 9.07 4.67 -2.18
C CYS A 341 8.71 3.70 -3.31
N VAL A 342 8.79 4.17 -4.56
CA VAL A 342 8.51 3.37 -5.76
C VAL A 342 9.51 2.22 -5.90
N ASP A 343 10.81 2.45 -5.69
CA ASP A 343 11.85 1.42 -5.77
C ASP A 343 11.62 0.31 -4.73
N ILE A 344 11.17 0.65 -3.54
CA ILE A 344 10.82 -0.32 -2.50
C ILE A 344 9.66 -1.20 -2.96
N ALA A 345 8.64 -0.62 -3.60
CA ALA A 345 7.52 -1.37 -4.16
C ALA A 345 7.95 -2.28 -5.32
N LEU A 346 8.77 -1.77 -6.25
CA LEU A 346 9.31 -2.54 -7.37
C LEU A 346 10.20 -3.70 -6.92
N LYS A 347 11.04 -3.49 -5.88
CA LYS A 347 11.87 -4.55 -5.29
C LYS A 347 11.07 -5.64 -4.57
N ALA A 348 9.81 -5.38 -4.21
CA ALA A 348 8.92 -6.38 -3.63
C ALA A 348 8.27 -7.27 -4.72
N ASP A 349 8.24 -6.84 -5.98
CA ASP A 349 7.72 -7.62 -7.11
C ASP A 349 8.73 -8.58 -7.73
N GLN A 350 10.01 -8.45 -7.39
CA GLN A 350 11.02 -9.38 -7.90
C GLN A 350 10.91 -10.74 -7.18
N PRO A 351 10.75 -11.85 -7.92
CA PRO A 351 10.73 -13.18 -7.32
C PRO A 351 12.05 -13.45 -6.59
N GLU A 352 12.00 -14.12 -5.43
CA GLU A 352 13.16 -14.35 -4.55
C GLU A 352 14.36 -15.02 -5.27
N GLN A 353 14.13 -15.75 -6.36
CA GLN A 353 15.17 -16.36 -7.18
C GLN A 353 16.13 -15.35 -7.84
N THR A 354 15.70 -14.11 -8.12
CA THR A 354 16.60 -13.07 -8.67
C THR A 354 17.42 -12.36 -7.59
N ARG A 355 16.95 -12.38 -6.33
CA ARG A 355 17.68 -11.82 -5.17
C ARG A 355 18.91 -12.67 -4.81
N ALA A 356 18.80 -13.99 -4.89
CA ALA A 356 19.93 -14.89 -4.63
C ALA A 356 21.04 -14.76 -5.69
N LYS A 357 20.68 -14.70 -6.98
CA LYS A 357 21.65 -14.62 -8.09
C LYS A 357 22.51 -13.35 -8.11
N ARG A 358 22.03 -12.22 -7.58
CA ARG A 358 22.84 -10.99 -7.46
C ARG A 358 23.85 -11.06 -6.31
N HIS A 359 23.54 -11.78 -5.24
CA HIS A 359 24.42 -11.90 -4.09
C HIS A 359 25.60 -12.87 -4.32
N ASP A 360 25.43 -13.81 -5.26
CA ASP A 360 26.48 -14.77 -5.67
C ASP A 360 27.45 -14.22 -6.72
N LEU A 361 27.14 -13.08 -7.36
CA LEU A 361 28.03 -12.39 -8.31
C LEU A 361 28.92 -11.32 -7.66
N GLU A 362 28.63 -10.96 -6.40
CA GLU A 362 29.40 -9.97 -5.62
C GLU A 362 30.27 -10.61 -4.52
N ARG A 363 30.50 -11.94 -4.57
CA ARG A 363 31.34 -12.68 -3.62
C ARG A 363 32.65 -13.17 -4.22
#